data_AF-A0A0C2WSZ4-F1
#
_entry.id   AF-A0A0C2WSZ4-F1
#
_cell.length_a   1.000
_cell.length_b   1.000
_cell.length_c   1.000
_cell.angle_alpha   90.00
_cell.angle_beta   90.00
_cell.angle_gamma   90.00
#
_symmetry.space_group_name_H-M   'P 1'
#
loop_
_entity.id
_entity.type
_entity.pdbx_description
1 polymer ?
#
loop_
_entity_poly.entity_id
_entity_poly.type
_entity_poly.pdbx_seq_one_letter_code
_entity_poly.pdbx_strand_id
1 'polypeptide(L)' 'HPIHLHGQTFDVVRSAGSSIYDYQHPVRRDVVSIGELNDNVTIRFSTYNPGPWFLH' A
#
# COMPACT_ATOMS: atom_id res chain seq x y z
N HIS A 1 -10.09 -7.52 -0.39
CA HIS A 1 -9.09 -8.17 0.49
C HIS A 1 -8.20 -7.12 1.16
N PRO A 2 -7.97 -7.18 2.48
CA PRO A 2 -6.92 -6.39 3.13
C PRO A 2 -5.55 -7.04 2.91
N ILE A 3 -4.61 -6.29 2.32
CA ILE A 3 -3.22 -6.73 2.09
C ILE A 3 -2.31 -6.14 3.17
N HIS A 4 -1.44 -6.97 3.72
CA HIS A 4 -0.44 -6.62 4.74
C HIS A 4 0.98 -6.92 4.27
N LEU A 5 1.89 -5.96 4.45
CA LEU A 5 3.32 -6.11 4.21
C LEU A 5 4.06 -6.13 5.54
N HIS A 6 4.77 -7.22 5.82
CA HIS A 6 5.62 -7.32 7.00
C HIS A 6 6.85 -6.40 6.89
N GLY A 7 7.44 -6.04 8.04
CA GLY A 7 8.76 -5.42 8.11
C GLY A 7 8.83 -3.92 7.76
N GLN A 8 7.78 -3.36 7.18
CA GLN A 8 7.73 -1.93 6.85
C GLN A 8 6.31 -1.38 6.73
N THR A 9 6.20 -0.06 6.89
CA THR A 9 5.05 0.69 6.39
C THR A 9 5.24 1.10 4.94
N PHE A 10 4.15 1.34 4.23
CA PHE A 10 4.12 1.82 2.86
C PHE A 10 3.21 3.04 2.71
N ASP A 11 3.49 3.85 1.70
CA ASP A 11 2.65 4.96 1.27
C ASP A 11 1.54 4.42 0.35
N VAL A 12 0.29 4.69 0.67
CA VAL A 12 -0.86 4.33 -0.18
C VAL A 12 -1.07 5.44 -1.21
N VAL A 13 -0.33 5.37 -2.31
CA VAL A 13 -0.36 6.41 -3.35
C VAL A 13 -1.65 6.39 -4.17
N ARG A 14 -2.42 5.30 -4.15
CA ARG A 14 -3.81 5.26 -4.64
C ARG A 14 -4.64 4.36 -3.75
N SER A 15 -5.69 4.92 -3.14
CA SER A 15 -6.58 4.21 -2.22
C SER A 15 -7.76 3.56 -2.95
N ALA A 16 -8.39 2.56 -2.34
CA ALA A 16 -9.66 2.00 -2.80
C ALA A 16 -10.73 3.09 -2.88
N GLY A 17 -11.61 3.00 -3.88
CA GLY A 17 -12.62 4.03 -4.17
C GLY A 17 -12.05 5.32 -4.75
N SER A 18 -10.77 5.36 -5.15
CA SER A 18 -10.13 6.53 -5.74
C SER A 18 -9.40 6.21 -7.04
N SER A 19 -9.50 7.13 -8.01
CA SER A 19 -8.70 7.14 -9.24
C SER A 19 -7.50 8.09 -9.15
N ILE A 20 -7.36 8.83 -8.04
CA ILE A 20 -6.31 9.83 -7.85
C ILE A 20 -5.05 9.14 -7.32
N TYR A 21 -3.91 9.53 -7.88
CA TYR A 21 -2.60 9.22 -7.33
C TYR A 21 -2.08 10.39 -6.49
N ASP A 22 -1.89 10.18 -5.19
CA ASP A 22 -1.27 11.15 -4.29
C ASP A 22 0.20 10.77 -4.08
N TYR A 23 1.09 11.53 -4.71
CA TYR A 23 2.54 11.42 -4.54
C TYR A 23 3.11 12.49 -3.61
N GLN A 24 2.28 13.42 -3.12
CA GLN A 24 2.73 14.55 -2.32
C GLN A 24 2.57 14.26 -0.83
N HIS A 25 1.39 13.76 -0.42
CA HIS A 25 1.07 13.51 0.99
C HIS A 25 0.24 12.23 1.22
N PRO A 26 0.64 11.07 0.66
CA PRO A 26 -0.10 9.83 0.84
C PRO A 26 -0.12 9.38 2.31
N VAL A 27 -1.21 8.73 2.71
CA VAL A 27 -1.28 8.08 4.03
C VAL A 27 -0.29 6.91 4.09
N ARG A 28 0.43 6.80 5.21
CA ARG A 28 1.37 5.71 5.49
C ARG A 28 0.77 4.72 6.47
N ARG A 29 0.82 3.42 6.13
CA ARG A 29 0.29 2.32 6.95
C ARG A 29 0.92 0.98 6.55
N ASP A 30 0.47 -0.11 7.15
CA ASP A 30 0.98 -1.47 6.93
C ASP A 30 -0.10 -2.47 6.48
N VAL A 31 -1.39 -2.12 6.56
CA VAL A 31 -2.52 -2.86 6.02
C VAL A 31 -3.38 -1.94 5.15
N VAL A 32 -3.75 -2.39 3.95
CA VAL A 32 -4.61 -1.64 3.03
C VAL A 32 -5.66 -2.55 2.37
N SER A 33 -6.92 -2.11 2.33
CA SER A 33 -7.93 -2.79 1.50
C SER A 33 -7.61 -2.56 0.03
N ILE A 34 -7.62 -3.61 -0.80
CA ILE A 34 -7.49 -3.48 -2.25
C ILE A 34 -8.78 -3.00 -2.94
N GLY A 35 -9.85 -2.81 -2.17
CA GLY A 35 -11.12 -2.33 -2.69
C GLY A 35 -11.95 -3.42 -3.38
N GLU A 36 -12.79 -2.96 -4.30
CA GLU A 36 -13.74 -3.76 -5.09
C GLU A 36 -13.29 -3.88 -6.55
N LEU A 37 -14.14 -4.44 -7.42
CA LEU A 37 -13.86 -4.53 -8.85
C LEU A 37 -13.55 -3.14 -9.44
N ASN A 38 -12.46 -3.06 -10.22
CA ASN A 38 -11.91 -1.85 -10.86
C ASN A 38 -11.11 -0.91 -9.97
N ASP A 39 -11.02 -1.16 -8.66
CA ASP A 39 -10.01 -0.50 -7.85
C ASP A 39 -8.61 -0.97 -8.24
N ASN A 40 -7.64 -0.06 -8.16
CA ASN A 40 -6.24 -0.36 -8.47
C ASN A 40 -5.33 0.27 -7.42
N VAL A 41 -5.49 -0.23 -6.19
CA VAL A 41 -4.73 0.22 -5.04
C VAL A 41 -3.25 0.05 -5.30
N THR A 42 -2.49 1.13 -5.08
CA THR A 42 -1.06 1.17 -5.37
C THR A 42 -0.32 1.63 -4.12
N ILE A 43 0.71 0.88 -3.74
CA ILE A 43 1.57 1.20 -2.61
C ILE A 43 3.01 1.47 -3.06
N ARG A 44 3.74 2.28 -2.30
CA ARG A 44 5.19 2.48 -2.47
C ARG A 44 5.90 2.31 -1.12
N PHE A 45 7.09 1.73 -1.15
CA PHE A 45 7.97 1.62 0.00
C PHE A 45 9.42 1.57 -0.47
N SER A 46 10.35 1.81 0.47
CA SER A 46 11.78 1.70 0.24
C SER A 46 12.34 0.49 0.97
N THR A 47 13.32 -0.19 0.40
CA THR A 47 13.86 -1.45 0.91
C THR A 47 15.04 -1.22 1.86
N TYR A 48 14.80 -0.57 3.00
CA TYR A 48 15.82 -0.29 4.02
C TYR A 48 15.79 -1.27 5.22
N ASN A 49 15.10 -2.41 5.08
CA ASN A 49 15.02 -3.45 6.11
C ASN A 49 15.37 -4.83 5.51
N PRO A 50 16.63 -5.30 5.62
CA PRO A 50 17.02 -6.61 5.10
C PRO A 50 16.34 -7.77 5.83
N GLY A 51 15.67 -8.65 5.09
CA GLY A 51 15.02 -9.84 5.63
C GLY A 51 14.00 -10.42 4.66
N PRO A 52 13.52 -11.65 4.90
CA PRO A 52 12.38 -12.20 4.20
C PRO A 52 11.10 -11.56 4.74
N TRP A 53 10.40 -10.78 3.91
CA TRP A 53 9.15 -10.14 4.27
C TRP A 53 8.02 -10.65 3.41
N PHE A 54 6.93 -11.06 4.06
CA PHE A 54 5.80 -11.65 3.37
C PHE A 54 4.74 -10.59 3.05
N LEU A 55 4.05 -10.81 1.94
CA LEU A 55 2.92 -10.01 1.47
C LEU A 55 1.74 -10.95 1.29
N HIS A 56 0.64 -10.68 1.98
CA HIS A 56 -0.58 -11.50 1.97
C HIS A 56 -1.82 -10.64 2.14
#